data_AF-A0A087UL46-F1
#
_entry.id   AF-A0A087UL46-F1
#
_cell.length_a   1.000
_cell.length_b   1.000
_cell.length_c   1.000
_cell.angle_alpha   90.00
_cell.angle_beta   90.00
_cell.angle_gamma   90.00
#
_symmetry.space_group_name_H-M   'P 1'
#
loop_
_entity.id
_entity.type
_entity.pdbx_description
1 polymer ?
#
loop_
_entity_poly.entity_id
_entity_poly.type
_entity_poly.pdbx_seq_one_letter_code
_entity_poly.pdbx_strand_id
1 'polypeptide(L)'
;MPLMNCFGSLTEECPNPNHKWDLGLELKSDDVICQVSYDLGRFYFFQEKYRKASEHFIRASDLYSKLKTRVFCQLNASKLKGFYDACAHILGYQTSDSSTPLKETLQTSVKEGHTRTIEILKSDNLKRELPLSLRDAVELSVLQEYEGKTDLLLYIVFSNAIRRTLSGEVIISNWSTLFKSHEEKSSLILCELLKDVIPSSTPEMKLYLKNFARSLCLSSIPAKQLMKKYDKYLAMLFTSEELETLFAYGPTAKPSTVYKFDKSFTDDFSVQIAAFERRLLTCTEAVNIKQLVNQLRAKYNHQHLWTLNKKWESPRPVSIFLKNVPPNIDQEMIHILLPKAAELRAIKKYGEARLLYQMIHTEVRNASPRLSRFLNWELLRLDLLEVLDTPVHICQSSSYRTEIVQRILSLLVSYKKEREVPPDPNLMELCSAVLLNFREWDKLIEVDPKIDAYIQFAKIVAAVCKDVLSKSGRNASKELWDIILPIFNNPVSNQHKRSASGMAKENPREVIQAIMTRVQLQQFIKKLKDTLVLGIIISCLAKFYNILKDDSVGEIFLEHQGLW
;
A
#
# COMPACT_ATOMS: atom_id res chain seq x y z
N MET A 1 33.95 42.58 32.29
CA MET A 1 34.42 41.23 31.96
C MET A 1 35.91 41.31 31.64
N PRO A 2 36.77 40.68 32.45
CA PRO A 2 38.20 40.67 32.17
C PRO A 2 38.50 39.87 30.91
N LEU A 3 39.34 40.43 30.05
CA LEU A 3 39.85 39.80 28.83
C LEU A 3 41.29 39.31 29.09
N MET A 4 41.84 38.47 28.21
CA MET A 4 43.18 37.88 28.45
C MET A 4 44.29 38.93 28.59
N ASN A 5 44.16 40.08 27.93
CA ASN A 5 45.07 41.21 28.04
C ASN A 5 44.97 41.99 29.38
N CYS A 6 43.94 41.74 30.21
CA CYS A 6 43.84 42.27 31.56
C CYS A 6 44.83 41.60 32.51
N PHE A 7 45.25 40.38 32.22
CA PHE A 7 46.11 39.61 33.11
C PHE A 7 47.59 39.86 32.77
N GLY A 8 48.34 40.43 33.72
CA GLY A 8 49.80 40.50 33.60
C GLY A 8 50.42 39.10 33.64
N SER A 9 51.50 38.90 32.88
CA SER A 9 52.19 37.62 32.80
C SER A 9 52.93 37.31 34.10
N LEU A 10 52.70 36.13 34.65
CA LEU A 10 53.43 35.61 35.80
C LEU A 10 54.84 35.23 35.34
N THR A 11 55.87 35.82 35.96
CA THR A 11 57.28 35.52 35.68
C THR A 11 58.03 35.31 36.99
N GLU A 12 59.15 34.59 36.96
CA GLU A 12 59.97 34.33 38.16
C GLU A 12 60.46 35.63 38.83
N GLU A 13 60.59 36.72 38.06
CA GLU A 13 60.99 38.04 38.53
C GLU A 13 59.81 38.89 39.06
N CYS A 14 58.57 38.50 38.77
CA CYS A 14 57.37 39.23 39.18
C CYS A 14 56.27 38.25 39.65
N PRO A 15 56.36 37.76 40.90
CA PRO A 15 55.40 36.80 41.47
C PRO A 15 54.00 37.38 41.66
N ASN A 16 53.87 38.72 41.71
CA ASN A 16 52.59 39.44 41.79
C ASN A 16 52.44 40.38 40.58
N PRO A 17 51.99 39.88 39.41
CA PRO A 17 51.83 40.70 38.23
C PRO A 17 50.71 41.74 38.40
N ASN A 18 50.96 42.98 37.98
CA ASN A 18 49.94 44.02 37.94
C ASN A 18 48.93 43.74 36.82
N HIS A 19 47.69 43.46 37.21
CA HIS A 19 46.57 43.27 36.29
C HIS A 19 46.01 44.63 35.83
N LYS A 20 45.75 44.76 34.53
CA LYS A 20 45.21 45.96 33.87
C LYS A 20 43.71 45.81 33.66
N TRP A 21 42.94 46.02 34.73
CA TRP A 21 41.48 45.87 34.72
C TRP A 21 40.76 46.89 33.84
N ASP A 22 41.41 48.01 33.55
CA ASP A 22 40.99 49.06 32.61
C ASP A 22 40.88 48.57 31.16
N LEU A 23 41.59 47.51 30.80
CA LEU A 23 41.47 46.84 29.49
C LEU A 23 40.27 45.88 29.41
N GLY A 24 39.53 45.73 30.51
CA GLY A 24 38.36 44.88 30.60
C GLY A 24 37.17 45.46 29.83
N LEU A 25 36.28 44.59 29.39
CA LEU A 25 35.09 45.01 28.66
C LEU A 25 33.96 45.35 29.63
N GLU A 26 33.43 46.56 29.56
CA GLU A 26 32.28 46.98 30.36
C GLU A 26 31.00 46.32 29.83
N LEU A 27 30.34 45.54 30.70
CA LEU A 27 29.10 44.84 30.35
C LEU A 27 27.90 45.63 30.86
N LYS A 28 26.87 45.75 30.01
CA LYS A 28 25.57 46.26 30.44
C LYS A 28 24.89 45.24 31.33
N SER A 29 24.29 45.71 32.43
CA SER A 29 23.49 44.87 33.35
C SER A 29 22.44 44.04 32.60
N ASP A 30 21.77 44.66 31.64
CA ASP A 30 20.68 44.03 30.88
C ASP A 30 21.17 42.87 29.99
N ASP A 31 22.42 42.96 29.49
CA ASP A 31 23.04 41.92 28.66
C ASP A 31 23.29 40.65 29.48
N VAL A 32 23.78 40.84 30.71
CA VAL A 32 24.01 39.75 31.67
C VAL A 32 22.69 39.18 32.19
N ILE A 33 21.74 40.03 32.58
CA ILE A 33 20.45 39.59 33.12
C ILE A 33 19.63 38.83 32.06
N CYS A 34 19.71 39.24 30.78
CA CYS A 34 19.05 38.53 29.68
C CYS A 34 19.57 37.09 29.54
N GLN A 35 20.89 36.92 29.52
CA GLN A 35 21.52 35.59 29.42
C GLN A 35 21.21 34.72 30.64
N VAL A 36 21.37 35.27 31.84
CA VAL A 36 21.07 34.54 33.09
C VAL A 36 19.60 34.14 33.17
N SER A 37 18.68 35.01 32.75
CA SER A 37 17.25 34.69 32.70
C SER A 37 16.97 33.55 31.72
N TYR A 38 17.62 33.54 30.55
CA TYR A 38 17.48 32.44 29.60
C TYR A 38 18.00 31.10 30.14
N ASP A 39 19.18 31.10 30.76
CA ASP A 39 19.78 29.88 31.31
C ASP A 39 19.03 29.35 32.54
N LEU A 40 18.55 30.24 33.42
CA LEU A 40 17.65 29.86 34.52
C LEU A 40 16.32 29.32 34.01
N GLY A 41 15.77 29.92 32.95
CA GLY A 41 14.56 29.41 32.29
C GLY A 41 14.76 27.99 31.79
N ARG A 42 15.88 27.71 31.11
CA ARG A 42 16.24 26.36 30.64
C ARG A 42 16.40 25.38 31.80
N PHE A 43 17.10 25.78 32.86
CA PHE A 43 17.27 24.96 34.06
C PHE A 43 15.92 24.57 34.68
N TYR A 44 15.01 25.53 34.88
CA TYR A 44 13.68 25.23 35.40
C TYR A 44 12.81 24.43 34.44
N PHE A 45 12.97 24.61 33.14
CA PHE A 45 12.27 23.82 32.12
C PHE A 45 12.64 22.34 32.20
N PHE A 46 13.94 22.02 32.30
CA PHE A 46 14.40 20.63 32.45
C PHE A 46 14.09 20.02 33.83
N GLN A 47 13.79 20.84 34.83
CA GLN A 47 13.25 20.40 36.13
C GLN A 47 11.71 20.32 36.16
N GLU A 48 11.05 20.47 35.00
CA GLU A 48 9.58 20.44 34.87
C GLU A 48 8.85 21.53 35.69
N LYS A 49 9.55 22.59 36.10
CA LYS A 49 8.99 23.75 36.82
C LYS A 49 8.53 24.82 35.83
N TYR A 50 7.57 24.46 34.98
CA TYR A 50 7.17 25.24 33.81
C TYR A 50 6.71 26.67 34.09
N ARG A 51 6.05 26.92 35.24
CA ARG A 51 5.61 28.27 35.64
C ARG A 51 6.80 29.22 35.85
N LYS A 52 7.80 28.79 36.62
CA LYS A 52 9.03 29.57 36.85
C LYS A 52 9.86 29.70 35.57
N ALA A 53 9.94 28.64 34.78
CA ALA A 53 10.61 28.67 33.49
C ALA A 53 9.99 29.74 32.56
N SER A 54 8.66 29.81 32.49
CA SER A 54 7.92 30.79 31.70
C SER A 54 8.24 32.23 32.10
N GLU A 55 8.22 32.55 33.41
CA GLU A 55 8.56 33.89 33.93
C GLU A 55 9.97 34.33 33.48
N HIS A 56 10.93 33.41 33.54
CA HIS A 56 12.29 33.65 33.12
C HIS A 56 12.44 33.81 31.59
N PHE A 57 11.69 33.05 30.78
CA PHE A 57 11.69 33.20 29.33
C PHE A 57 11.02 34.50 28.87
N ILE A 58 9.94 34.93 29.51
CA ILE A 58 9.29 36.22 29.25
C ILE A 58 10.28 37.36 29.54
N ARG A 59 10.91 37.33 30.72
CA ARG A 59 11.90 38.33 31.11
C ARG A 59 13.10 38.36 30.15
N ALA A 60 13.58 37.19 29.72
CA ALA A 60 14.65 37.11 28.72
C ALA A 60 14.22 37.71 27.37
N SER A 61 13.00 37.43 26.91
CA SER A 61 12.44 37.95 25.66
C SER A 61 12.32 39.48 25.68
N ASP A 62 11.76 40.03 26.76
CA ASP A 62 11.57 41.48 26.92
C ASP A 62 12.90 42.22 26.92
N LEU A 63 13.91 41.71 27.62
CA LEU A 63 15.25 42.29 27.63
C LEU A 63 15.95 42.12 26.29
N TYR A 64 15.80 40.96 25.64
CA TYR A 64 16.44 40.67 24.36
C TYR A 64 16.01 41.64 23.25
N SER A 65 14.75 42.08 23.27
CA SER A 65 14.22 43.09 22.34
C SER A 65 14.84 44.48 22.50
N LYS A 66 15.34 44.80 23.71
CA LYS A 66 15.89 46.11 24.08
C LYS A 66 17.41 46.21 23.92
N LEU A 67 18.10 45.08 23.75
CA LEU A 67 19.55 45.01 23.61
C LEU A 67 20.02 45.35 22.18
N LYS A 68 20.52 46.57 21.98
CA LYS A 68 21.13 47.05 20.71
C LYS A 68 22.54 46.50 20.45
N THR A 69 23.31 46.25 21.51
CA THR A 69 24.71 45.78 21.47
C THR A 69 24.84 44.62 22.44
N ARG A 70 25.17 43.42 21.93
CA ARG A 70 25.25 42.17 22.70
C ARG A 70 26.70 41.74 22.74
N VAL A 71 27.29 41.69 23.93
CA VAL A 71 28.67 41.26 24.11
C VAL A 71 28.75 39.99 24.95
N PHE A 72 27.83 39.83 25.91
CA PHE A 72 27.73 38.66 26.77
C PHE A 72 26.56 37.73 26.39
N CYS A 73 25.40 38.28 26.00
CA CYS A 73 24.24 37.46 25.67
C CYS A 73 24.43 36.68 24.36
N GLN A 74 24.43 35.34 24.46
CA GLN A 74 24.49 34.38 23.36
C GLN A 74 23.17 33.63 23.16
N LEU A 75 22.07 34.25 23.62
CA LEU A 75 20.73 33.70 23.51
C LEU A 75 20.37 33.40 22.05
N ASN A 76 19.88 32.18 21.80
CA ASN A 76 19.31 31.82 20.50
C ASN A 76 17.80 32.10 20.48
N ALA A 77 17.40 33.12 19.72
CA ALA A 77 16.01 33.58 19.65
C ALA A 77 15.02 32.48 19.21
N SER A 78 15.43 31.59 18.29
CA SER A 78 14.59 30.48 17.84
C SER A 78 14.34 29.46 18.95
N LYS A 79 15.37 29.15 19.75
CA LYS A 79 15.25 28.24 20.89
C LYS A 79 14.44 28.87 22.02
N LEU A 80 14.64 30.16 22.32
CA LEU A 80 13.83 30.88 23.30
C LEU A 80 12.35 30.84 22.92
N LYS A 81 12.01 31.10 21.65
CA LYS A 81 10.63 30.99 21.16
C LYS A 81 10.07 29.59 21.39
N GLY A 82 10.81 28.55 21.03
CA GLY A 82 10.37 27.16 21.24
C GLY A 82 10.12 26.82 22.71
N PHE A 83 10.97 27.27 23.63
CA PHE A 83 10.75 27.07 25.06
C PHE A 83 9.55 27.86 25.60
N TYR A 84 9.38 29.10 25.15
CA TYR A 84 8.23 29.92 25.52
C TYR A 84 6.91 29.29 25.03
N ASP A 85 6.85 28.85 23.77
CA ASP A 85 5.67 28.21 23.19
C ASP A 85 5.32 26.92 23.92
N ALA A 86 6.34 26.11 24.27
CA ALA A 86 6.15 24.89 25.06
C ALA A 86 5.59 25.19 26.47
N CYS A 87 6.16 26.18 27.17
CA CYS A 87 5.64 26.62 28.47
C CYS A 87 4.21 27.17 28.37
N ALA A 88 3.91 27.97 27.36
CA ALA A 88 2.60 28.57 27.16
C ALA A 88 1.52 27.51 26.86
N HIS A 89 1.87 26.47 26.09
CA HIS A 89 1.01 25.31 25.85
C HIS A 89 0.76 24.51 27.14
N ILE A 90 1.81 24.19 27.90
CA ILE A 90 1.69 23.41 29.15
C ILE A 90 0.86 24.16 30.22
N LEU A 91 1.01 25.48 30.30
CA LEU A 91 0.35 26.31 31.31
C LEU A 91 -1.03 26.84 30.88
N GLY A 92 -1.43 26.63 29.62
CA GLY A 92 -2.76 26.98 29.12
C GLY A 92 -3.02 28.48 28.94
N TYR A 93 -1.98 29.31 28.80
CA TYR A 93 -2.12 30.76 28.61
C TYR A 93 -2.02 31.20 27.13
N GLN A 94 -1.93 30.28 26.17
CA GLN A 94 -2.10 30.67 24.76
C GLN A 94 -3.53 31.16 24.55
N THR A 95 -3.69 32.48 24.41
CA THR A 95 -4.88 33.06 23.80
C THR A 95 -5.02 32.45 22.41
N SER A 96 -6.20 31.92 22.13
CA SER A 96 -6.59 31.15 20.95
C SER A 96 -6.60 31.95 19.64
N ASP A 97 -5.64 32.85 19.41
CA ASP A 97 -5.65 33.83 18.32
C ASP A 97 -4.37 33.85 17.46
N SER A 98 -3.48 32.87 17.59
CA SER A 98 -2.41 32.66 16.59
C SER A 98 -2.34 31.19 16.18
N SER A 99 -3.10 30.88 15.11
CA SER A 99 -3.09 29.63 14.34
C SER A 99 -2.60 28.38 15.09
N THR A 100 -3.53 27.61 15.66
CA THR A 100 -3.24 26.18 15.90
C THR A 100 -2.76 25.57 14.57
N PRO A 101 -1.58 24.93 14.53
CA PRO A 101 -1.08 24.32 13.31
C PRO A 101 -2.15 23.40 12.71
N LEU A 102 -2.35 23.45 11.39
CA LEU A 102 -3.33 22.59 10.69
C LEU A 102 -3.17 21.10 11.06
N LYS A 103 -1.95 20.71 11.44
CA LYS A 103 -1.61 19.37 11.92
C LYS A 103 -2.35 18.99 13.20
N GLU A 104 -2.41 19.88 14.19
CA GLU A 104 -3.05 19.61 15.48
C GLU A 104 -4.56 19.57 15.33
N THR A 105 -5.14 20.50 14.57
CA THR A 105 -6.58 20.50 14.27
C THR A 105 -7.00 19.25 13.49
N LEU A 106 -6.17 18.78 12.55
CA LEU A 106 -6.42 17.52 11.85
C LEU A 106 -6.39 16.32 12.80
N GLN A 107 -5.38 16.24 13.68
CA GLN A 107 -5.27 15.14 14.65
C GLN A 107 -6.45 15.11 15.62
N THR A 108 -6.92 16.26 16.09
CA THR A 108 -8.14 16.36 16.91
C THR A 108 -9.36 15.93 16.12
N SER A 109 -9.52 16.37 14.87
CA SER A 109 -10.65 15.96 14.03
C SER A 109 -10.66 14.45 13.76
N VAL A 110 -9.51 13.80 13.61
CA VAL A 110 -9.43 12.34 13.45
C VAL A 110 -9.91 11.64 14.71
N LYS A 111 -9.51 12.12 15.90
CA LYS A 111 -9.98 11.58 17.20
C LYS A 111 -11.49 11.77 17.40
N GLU A 112 -12.05 12.85 16.88
CA GLU A 112 -13.48 13.18 16.94
C GLU A 112 -14.31 12.55 15.82
N GLY A 113 -13.77 11.56 15.08
CA GLY A 113 -14.54 10.84 14.05
C GLY A 113 -14.67 11.57 12.72
N HIS A 114 -13.67 12.37 12.35
CA HIS A 114 -13.51 13.04 11.05
C HIS A 114 -14.48 14.19 10.74
N THR A 115 -15.15 14.75 11.74
CA THR A 115 -16.18 15.80 11.59
C THR A 115 -15.74 17.04 10.81
N ARG A 116 -14.50 17.52 11.02
CA ARG A 116 -13.94 18.72 10.36
C ARG A 116 -12.85 18.43 9.33
N THR A 117 -12.63 17.16 9.01
CA THR A 117 -11.50 16.74 8.16
C THR A 117 -11.57 17.36 6.76
N ILE A 118 -12.77 17.47 6.16
CA ILE A 118 -12.94 18.04 4.80
C ILE A 118 -12.52 19.51 4.76
N GLU A 119 -12.97 20.32 5.72
CA GLU A 119 -12.68 21.76 5.80
C GLU A 119 -11.18 22.01 6.01
N ILE A 120 -10.55 21.21 6.87
CA ILE A 120 -9.11 21.27 7.14
C ILE A 120 -8.31 20.95 5.88
N LEU A 121 -8.68 19.90 5.14
CA LEU A 121 -7.99 19.54 3.89
C LEU A 121 -8.22 20.58 2.78
N LYS A 122 -9.42 21.18 2.69
CA LYS A 122 -9.68 22.29 1.75
C LYS A 122 -8.81 23.50 2.09
N SER A 123 -8.73 23.88 3.36
CA SER A 123 -7.85 24.97 3.83
C SER A 123 -6.39 24.68 3.52
N ASP A 124 -5.95 23.44 3.74
CA ASP A 124 -4.58 23.04 3.46
C ASP A 124 -4.26 22.94 1.96
N ASN A 125 -5.23 22.74 1.05
CA ASN A 125 -4.95 22.84 -0.39
C ASN A 125 -4.50 24.26 -0.78
N LEU A 126 -4.93 25.27 -0.03
CA LEU A 126 -4.53 26.67 -0.20
C LEU A 126 -3.21 26.97 0.55
N LYS A 127 -3.12 26.56 1.82
CA LYS A 127 -1.98 26.88 2.71
C LYS A 127 -0.75 25.98 2.50
N ARG A 128 -0.97 24.71 2.16
CA ARG A 128 0.05 23.68 1.88
C ARG A 128 1.02 23.43 3.03
N GLU A 129 0.51 23.41 4.26
CA GLU A 129 1.29 23.24 5.51
C GLU A 129 1.40 21.77 5.93
N LEU A 130 0.41 20.94 5.58
CA LEU A 130 0.39 19.53 6.01
C LEU A 130 1.35 18.65 5.18
N PRO A 131 2.10 17.75 5.84
CA PRO A 131 2.83 16.68 5.16
C PRO A 131 1.87 15.73 4.43
N LEU A 132 2.26 15.31 3.21
CA LEU A 132 1.46 14.37 2.41
C LEU A 132 1.29 13.01 3.12
N SER A 133 2.29 12.55 3.85
CA SER A 133 2.22 11.31 4.63
C SER A 133 1.11 11.31 5.69
N LEU A 134 0.83 12.47 6.28
CA LEU A 134 -0.26 12.63 7.25
C LEU A 134 -1.62 12.57 6.55
N ARG A 135 -1.73 13.18 5.36
CA ARG A 135 -2.94 13.11 4.53
C ARG A 135 -3.22 11.69 4.07
N ASP A 136 -2.18 10.93 3.71
CA ASP A 136 -2.29 9.51 3.35
C ASP A 136 -2.79 8.67 4.54
N ALA A 137 -2.29 8.94 5.76
CA ALA A 137 -2.74 8.27 6.96
C ALA A 137 -4.23 8.52 7.26
N VAL A 138 -4.71 9.75 7.05
CA VAL A 138 -6.13 10.11 7.21
C VAL A 138 -7.00 9.46 6.14
N GLU A 139 -6.53 9.41 4.89
CA GLU A 139 -7.23 8.67 3.84
C GLU A 139 -7.34 7.19 4.21
N LEU A 140 -6.26 6.56 4.66
CA LEU A 140 -6.24 5.16 5.10
C LEU A 140 -7.15 4.90 6.30
N SER A 141 -7.24 5.82 7.28
CA SER A 141 -8.12 5.64 8.43
C SER A 141 -9.60 5.65 8.03
N VAL A 142 -10.01 6.58 7.17
CA VAL A 142 -11.39 6.63 6.65
C VAL A 142 -11.70 5.44 5.75
N LEU A 143 -10.72 4.96 4.98
CA LEU A 143 -10.85 3.73 4.18
C LEU A 143 -11.02 2.48 5.05
N GLN A 144 -10.55 2.46 6.30
CA GLN A 144 -10.77 1.34 7.22
C GLN A 144 -12.16 1.36 7.85
N GLU A 145 -12.74 2.55 8.06
CA GLU A 145 -14.07 2.78 8.64
C GLU A 145 -15.16 3.04 7.59
N TYR A 146 -15.01 2.50 6.39
CA TYR A 146 -15.73 2.94 5.18
C TYR A 146 -17.27 2.83 5.25
N GLU A 147 -17.83 1.97 6.11
CA GLU A 147 -19.28 1.71 6.15
C GLU A 147 -20.12 2.99 6.32
N GLY A 148 -20.82 3.38 5.25
CA GLY A 148 -21.71 4.54 5.23
C GLY A 148 -21.05 5.91 5.05
N LYS A 149 -19.71 5.99 4.95
CA LYS A 149 -18.95 7.27 4.85
C LYS A 149 -18.45 7.59 3.43
N THR A 150 -19.19 7.19 2.39
CA THR A 150 -18.76 7.35 0.98
C THR A 150 -18.47 8.80 0.59
N ASP A 151 -19.33 9.76 0.96
CA ASP A 151 -19.14 11.15 0.57
C ASP A 151 -17.88 11.76 1.23
N LEU A 152 -17.65 11.44 2.52
CA LEU A 152 -16.44 11.83 3.25
C LEU A 152 -15.18 11.29 2.56
N LEU A 153 -15.20 10.01 2.18
CA LEU A 153 -14.06 9.39 1.49
C LEU A 153 -13.78 10.08 0.15
N LEU A 154 -14.79 10.32 -0.68
CA LEU A 154 -14.61 10.96 -1.98
C LEU A 154 -13.97 12.35 -1.81
N TYR A 155 -14.44 13.15 -0.85
CA TYR A 155 -13.83 14.46 -0.56
C TYR A 155 -12.36 14.36 -0.16
N ILE A 156 -11.99 13.42 0.70
CA ILE A 156 -10.61 13.25 1.16
C ILE A 156 -9.72 12.81 -0.01
N VAL A 157 -10.12 11.79 -0.76
CA VAL A 157 -9.35 11.25 -1.89
C VAL A 157 -9.12 12.30 -2.97
N PHE A 158 -10.17 13.03 -3.38
CA PHE A 158 -10.03 14.07 -4.40
C PHE A 158 -9.27 15.30 -3.90
N SER A 159 -9.42 15.66 -2.62
CA SER A 159 -8.60 16.71 -2.01
C SER A 159 -7.12 16.34 -1.98
N ASN A 160 -6.79 15.09 -1.65
CA ASN A 160 -5.42 14.58 -1.70
C ASN A 160 -4.88 14.50 -3.13
N ALA A 161 -5.70 14.10 -4.11
CA ALA A 161 -5.32 14.10 -5.52
C ALA A 161 -4.97 15.50 -6.03
N ILE A 162 -5.78 16.52 -5.68
CA ILE A 162 -5.48 17.92 -6.02
C ILE A 162 -4.21 18.39 -5.32
N ARG A 163 -4.04 18.08 -4.03
CA ARG A 163 -2.84 18.46 -3.27
C ARG A 163 -1.56 17.89 -3.86
N ARG A 164 -1.56 16.63 -4.32
CA ARG A 164 -0.44 15.98 -5.00
C ARG A 164 -0.18 16.59 -6.38
N THR A 165 -1.24 16.88 -7.13
CA THR A 165 -1.15 17.57 -8.43
C THR A 165 -0.49 18.94 -8.28
N LEU A 166 -0.86 19.71 -7.26
CA LEU A 166 -0.23 21.01 -6.95
C LEU A 166 1.25 20.87 -6.58
N SER A 167 1.66 19.78 -5.94
CA SER A 167 3.07 19.48 -5.66
C SER A 167 3.84 18.95 -6.89
N GLY A 168 3.16 18.67 -8.01
CA GLY A 168 3.77 18.00 -9.17
C GLY A 168 4.08 16.52 -8.93
N GLU A 169 3.51 15.91 -7.88
CA GLU A 169 3.73 14.49 -7.55
C GLU A 169 2.75 13.57 -8.27
N VAL A 170 3.14 12.30 -8.43
CA VAL A 170 2.26 11.27 -8.96
C VAL A 170 1.11 11.01 -7.98
N ILE A 171 -0.11 10.92 -8.53
CA ILE A 171 -1.31 10.60 -7.75
C ILE A 171 -1.34 9.09 -7.50
N ILE A 172 -0.93 8.66 -6.30
CA ILE A 172 -0.86 7.24 -5.90
C ILE A 172 -2.21 6.74 -5.35
N SER A 173 -3.13 7.65 -4.98
CA SER A 173 -4.42 7.29 -4.39
C SER A 173 -5.35 6.57 -5.38
N ASN A 174 -6.35 5.85 -4.87
CA ASN A 174 -7.31 5.07 -5.67
C ASN A 174 -8.36 5.93 -6.41
N TRP A 175 -8.02 7.20 -6.66
CA TRP A 175 -8.91 8.20 -7.21
C TRP A 175 -9.53 7.74 -8.53
N SER A 176 -8.77 7.07 -9.41
CA SER A 176 -9.27 6.62 -10.72
C SER A 176 -10.38 5.58 -10.61
N THR A 177 -10.29 4.69 -9.62
CA THR A 177 -11.29 3.61 -9.45
C THR A 177 -12.53 4.15 -8.77
N LEU A 178 -12.36 4.97 -7.72
CA LEU A 178 -13.46 5.64 -7.04
C LEU A 178 -14.20 6.61 -7.96
N PHE A 179 -13.45 7.31 -8.81
CA PHE A 179 -14.00 8.17 -9.83
C PHE A 179 -14.90 7.38 -10.79
N LYS A 180 -14.46 6.23 -11.31
CA LYS A 180 -15.28 5.36 -12.19
C LYS A 180 -16.53 4.80 -11.52
N SER A 181 -16.46 4.47 -10.22
CA SER A 181 -17.64 3.98 -9.49
C SER A 181 -18.68 5.07 -9.21
N HIS A 182 -18.25 6.32 -9.06
CA HIS A 182 -19.10 7.45 -8.66
C HIS A 182 -18.88 8.67 -9.56
N GLU A 183 -18.92 8.51 -10.89
CA GLU A 183 -18.46 9.53 -11.84
C GLU A 183 -19.13 10.90 -11.66
N GLU A 184 -20.45 10.94 -11.51
CA GLU A 184 -21.19 12.20 -11.41
C GLU A 184 -20.89 12.95 -10.10
N LYS A 185 -20.99 12.27 -8.96
CA LYS A 185 -20.67 12.84 -7.64
C LYS A 185 -19.20 13.27 -7.55
N SER A 186 -18.30 12.42 -8.03
CA SER A 186 -16.85 12.70 -8.04
C SER A 186 -16.53 13.93 -8.88
N SER A 187 -17.18 14.07 -10.03
CA SER A 187 -17.01 15.23 -10.92
C SER A 187 -17.50 16.52 -10.27
N LEU A 188 -18.62 16.49 -9.53
CA LEU A 188 -19.12 17.66 -8.80
C LEU A 188 -18.13 18.12 -7.72
N ILE A 189 -17.68 17.19 -6.86
CA ILE A 189 -16.71 17.46 -5.79
C ILE A 189 -15.41 18.04 -6.37
N LEU A 190 -14.92 17.45 -7.45
CA LEU A 190 -13.67 17.86 -8.07
C LEU A 190 -13.77 19.26 -8.70
N CYS A 191 -14.88 19.59 -9.35
CA CYS A 191 -15.14 20.94 -9.86
C CYS A 191 -15.20 21.98 -8.72
N GLU A 192 -15.81 21.63 -7.59
CA GLU A 192 -15.86 22.49 -6.40
C GLU A 192 -14.46 22.75 -5.84
N LEU A 193 -13.64 21.70 -5.66
CA LEU A 193 -12.28 21.85 -5.14
C LEU A 193 -11.36 22.62 -6.10
N LEU A 194 -11.48 22.39 -7.42
CA LEU A 194 -10.71 23.13 -8.42
C LEU A 194 -11.05 24.62 -8.44
N LYS A 195 -12.34 24.97 -8.29
CA LYS A 195 -12.80 26.36 -8.23
C LYS A 195 -12.06 27.17 -7.16
N ASP A 196 -11.80 26.57 -6.00
CA ASP A 196 -11.14 27.25 -4.87
C ASP A 196 -9.63 27.39 -5.08
N VAL A 197 -9.01 26.39 -5.72
CA VAL A 197 -7.54 26.29 -5.85
C VAL A 197 -7.00 27.05 -7.07
N ILE A 198 -7.69 27.03 -8.21
CA ILE A 198 -7.21 27.64 -9.46
C ILE A 198 -6.85 29.13 -9.30
N PRO A 199 -7.65 29.97 -8.62
CA PRO A 199 -7.36 31.40 -8.50
C PRO A 199 -6.09 31.70 -7.69
N SER A 200 -5.78 30.86 -6.68
CA SER A 200 -4.65 31.04 -5.75
C SER A 200 -3.38 30.30 -6.18
N SER A 201 -3.41 29.63 -7.33
CA SER A 201 -2.32 28.80 -7.83
C SER A 201 -1.25 29.61 -8.58
N THR A 202 0.02 29.23 -8.40
CA THR A 202 1.16 29.78 -9.16
C THR A 202 1.11 29.34 -10.64
N PRO A 203 1.84 29.99 -11.56
CA PRO A 203 1.86 29.59 -12.98
C PRO A 203 2.26 28.12 -13.20
N GLU A 204 3.23 27.62 -12.44
CA GLU A 204 3.65 26.20 -12.49
C GLU A 204 2.53 25.26 -12.01
N MET A 205 1.88 25.60 -10.90
CA MET A 205 0.74 24.82 -10.38
C MET A 205 -0.42 24.79 -11.37
N LYS A 206 -0.68 25.92 -12.07
CA LYS A 206 -1.70 25.99 -13.11
C LYS A 206 -1.40 25.04 -14.27
N LEU A 207 -0.13 24.85 -14.63
CA LEU A 207 0.26 23.86 -15.65
C LEU A 207 -0.07 22.43 -15.22
N TYR A 208 0.21 22.08 -13.96
CA TYR A 208 -0.15 20.76 -13.42
C TYR A 208 -1.67 20.54 -13.37
N LEU A 209 -2.41 21.54 -12.87
CA LEU A 209 -3.87 21.51 -12.84
C LEU A 209 -4.48 21.43 -14.24
N LYS A 210 -3.88 22.11 -15.22
CA LYS A 210 -4.29 22.06 -16.63
C LYS A 210 -4.19 20.63 -17.18
N ASN A 211 -3.05 19.96 -16.97
CA ASN A 211 -2.87 18.57 -17.42
C ASN A 211 -3.82 17.60 -16.71
N PHE A 212 -4.04 17.81 -15.41
CA PHE A 212 -5.00 17.03 -14.63
C PHE A 212 -6.43 17.19 -15.13
N ALA A 213 -6.90 18.43 -15.33
CA ALA A 213 -8.23 18.73 -15.88
C ALA A 213 -8.42 18.17 -17.29
N ARG A 214 -7.39 18.26 -18.15
CA ARG A 214 -7.40 17.66 -19.50
C ARG A 214 -7.57 16.14 -19.44
N SER A 215 -6.81 15.47 -18.59
CA SER A 215 -6.92 14.01 -18.40
C SER A 215 -8.33 13.60 -17.96
N LEU A 216 -8.94 14.36 -17.06
CA LEU A 216 -10.29 14.10 -16.56
C LEU A 216 -11.34 14.22 -17.67
N CYS A 217 -11.31 15.32 -18.44
CA CYS A 217 -12.22 15.56 -19.57
C CYS A 217 -12.11 14.49 -20.68
N LEU A 218 -10.91 13.93 -20.88
CA LEU A 218 -10.69 12.84 -21.84
C LEU A 218 -11.16 11.47 -21.31
N SER A 219 -11.21 11.30 -19.99
CA SER A 219 -11.53 10.02 -19.35
C SER A 219 -13.02 9.82 -19.07
N SER A 220 -13.80 10.89 -18.83
CA SER A 220 -15.20 10.79 -18.40
C SER A 220 -16.11 11.85 -18.99
N ILE A 221 -17.29 11.40 -19.44
CA ILE A 221 -18.32 12.24 -20.06
C ILE A 221 -18.99 13.16 -19.02
N PRO A 222 -19.43 12.68 -17.83
CA PRO A 222 -19.93 13.53 -16.76
C PRO A 222 -18.96 14.65 -16.35
N ALA A 223 -17.66 14.33 -16.18
CA ALA A 223 -16.65 15.33 -15.85
C ALA A 223 -16.58 16.42 -16.92
N LYS A 224 -16.53 16.03 -18.20
CA LYS A 224 -16.49 16.98 -19.32
C LYS A 224 -17.70 17.92 -19.34
N GLN A 225 -18.91 17.38 -19.14
CA GLN A 225 -20.14 18.18 -19.14
C GLN A 225 -20.19 19.14 -17.95
N LEU A 226 -19.78 18.69 -16.77
CA LEU A 226 -19.77 19.53 -15.58
C LEU A 226 -18.69 20.60 -15.68
N MET A 227 -17.46 20.24 -16.08
CA MET A 227 -16.36 21.19 -16.31
C MET A 227 -16.72 22.30 -17.28
N LYS A 228 -17.51 22.00 -18.33
CA LYS A 228 -18.05 23.03 -19.25
C LYS A 228 -18.90 24.09 -18.53
N LYS A 229 -19.59 23.76 -17.44
CA LYS A 229 -20.33 24.74 -16.61
C LYS A 229 -19.39 25.64 -15.78
N TYR A 230 -18.15 25.23 -15.57
CA TYR A 230 -17.12 25.96 -14.81
C TYR A 230 -16.10 26.68 -15.73
N ASP A 231 -16.51 26.99 -16.96
CA ASP A 231 -15.66 27.57 -18.01
C ASP A 231 -14.87 28.80 -17.55
N LYS A 232 -15.48 29.67 -16.72
CA LYS A 232 -14.82 30.86 -16.15
C LYS A 232 -13.50 30.55 -15.43
N TYR A 233 -13.43 29.44 -14.68
CA TYR A 233 -12.22 29.05 -13.95
C TYR A 233 -11.24 28.29 -14.86
N LEU A 234 -11.76 27.53 -15.82
CA LEU A 234 -10.94 26.83 -16.81
C LEU A 234 -10.26 27.79 -17.79
N ALA A 235 -10.88 28.92 -18.11
CA ALA A 235 -10.27 30.01 -18.88
C ALA A 235 -9.04 30.62 -18.19
N MET A 236 -8.85 30.38 -16.88
CA MET A 236 -7.61 30.74 -16.17
C MET A 236 -6.48 29.73 -16.37
N LEU A 237 -6.77 28.54 -16.91
CA LEU A 237 -5.83 27.43 -17.14
C LEU A 237 -5.56 27.19 -18.63
N PHE A 238 -6.58 27.37 -19.49
CA PHE A 238 -6.55 27.06 -20.91
C PHE A 238 -6.77 28.31 -21.76
N THR A 239 -6.22 28.33 -22.97
CA THR A 239 -6.62 29.32 -23.98
C THR A 239 -8.00 28.99 -24.55
N SER A 240 -8.67 29.96 -25.17
CA SER A 240 -9.98 29.74 -25.79
C SER A 240 -9.95 28.63 -26.85
N GLU A 241 -8.90 28.58 -27.67
CA GLU A 241 -8.69 27.52 -28.68
C GLU A 241 -8.48 26.13 -28.04
N GLU A 242 -7.75 26.07 -26.93
CA GLU A 242 -7.56 24.82 -26.19
C GLU A 242 -8.85 24.31 -25.52
N LEU A 243 -9.73 25.22 -25.08
CA LEU A 243 -11.03 24.84 -24.53
C LEU A 243 -11.96 24.29 -25.63
N GLU A 244 -11.99 24.95 -26.79
CA GLU A 244 -12.76 24.45 -27.94
C GLU A 244 -12.31 23.05 -28.35
N THR A 245 -11.00 22.83 -28.46
CA THR A 245 -10.45 21.50 -28.79
C THR A 245 -10.73 20.47 -27.68
N LEU A 246 -10.56 20.83 -26.40
CA LEU A 246 -10.87 19.94 -25.27
C LEU A 246 -12.34 19.53 -25.23
N PHE A 247 -13.26 20.43 -25.59
CA PHE A 247 -14.68 20.11 -25.66
C PHE A 247 -15.10 19.44 -26.96
N ALA A 248 -14.34 19.59 -28.04
CA ALA A 248 -14.54 18.85 -29.30
C ALA A 248 -14.08 17.38 -29.20
N TYR A 249 -12.87 17.13 -28.70
CA TYR A 249 -12.32 15.78 -28.51
C TYR A 249 -12.76 15.22 -27.15
N GLY A 250 -13.24 13.98 -27.08
CA GLY A 250 -13.73 13.38 -25.83
C GLY A 250 -13.40 11.91 -25.72
N PRO A 251 -13.89 11.24 -24.65
CA PRO A 251 -13.71 9.80 -24.45
C PRO A 251 -14.24 8.93 -25.60
N THR A 252 -15.09 9.51 -26.46
CA THR A 252 -15.69 8.88 -27.64
C THR A 252 -14.77 8.88 -28.86
N ALA A 253 -13.63 9.58 -28.81
CA ALA A 253 -12.60 9.42 -29.83
C ALA A 253 -12.02 8.01 -29.67
N LYS A 254 -12.45 7.08 -30.54
CA LYS A 254 -11.87 5.73 -30.58
C LYS A 254 -10.35 5.89 -30.64
N PRO A 255 -9.58 5.39 -29.66
CA PRO A 255 -8.15 5.29 -29.85
C PRO A 255 -7.97 4.44 -31.11
N SER A 256 -7.25 4.97 -32.09
CA SER A 256 -6.88 4.25 -33.28
C SER A 256 -6.17 2.97 -32.83
N THR A 257 -6.95 1.90 -32.79
CA THR A 257 -6.49 0.58 -32.39
C THR A 257 -5.44 0.17 -33.40
N VAL A 258 -4.24 -0.14 -32.87
CA VAL A 258 -3.24 -1.07 -33.41
C VAL A 258 -3.24 -1.15 -34.94
N TYR A 259 -2.33 -0.43 -35.60
CA TYR A 259 -1.94 -0.58 -37.01
C TYR A 259 -2.90 -1.45 -37.84
N LYS A 260 -4.06 -0.91 -38.19
CA LYS A 260 -4.88 -1.49 -39.25
C LYS A 260 -4.11 -1.32 -40.55
N PHE A 261 -3.43 -2.38 -40.97
CA PHE A 261 -3.11 -2.52 -42.39
C PHE A 261 -4.43 -2.84 -43.11
N ASP A 262 -5.21 -1.81 -43.41
CA ASP A 262 -6.51 -1.90 -44.10
C ASP A 262 -6.37 -2.21 -45.61
N LYS A 263 -5.23 -2.76 -46.06
CA LYS A 263 -5.06 -3.26 -47.42
C LYS A 263 -4.25 -4.55 -47.42
N SER A 264 -4.93 -5.70 -47.36
CA SER A 264 -4.36 -6.95 -47.86
C SER A 264 -4.40 -6.87 -49.39
N PHE A 265 -3.23 -6.74 -50.02
CA PHE A 265 -3.10 -6.63 -51.47
C PHE A 265 -3.25 -7.99 -52.20
N THR A 266 -3.69 -9.04 -51.49
CA THR A 266 -3.75 -10.41 -52.01
C THR A 266 -4.95 -11.15 -51.44
N ASP A 267 -5.81 -11.69 -52.31
CA ASP A 267 -6.88 -12.64 -51.98
C ASP A 267 -6.34 -14.04 -51.62
N ASP A 268 -5.02 -14.18 -51.46
CA ASP A 268 -4.36 -15.45 -51.16
C ASP A 268 -4.92 -16.09 -49.88
N PHE A 269 -5.41 -17.32 -50.04
CA PHE A 269 -6.00 -18.12 -48.98
C PHE A 269 -5.05 -18.33 -47.79
N SER A 270 -3.74 -18.44 -48.05
CA SER A 270 -2.69 -18.55 -47.02
C SER A 270 -2.53 -17.26 -46.21
N VAL A 271 -2.61 -16.09 -46.85
CA VAL A 271 -2.54 -14.78 -46.19
C VAL A 271 -3.78 -14.54 -45.34
N GLN A 272 -4.96 -14.96 -45.82
CA GLN A 272 -6.18 -14.92 -45.03
C GLN A 272 -6.07 -15.80 -43.78
N ILE A 273 -5.59 -17.04 -43.92
CA ILE A 273 -5.39 -17.97 -42.78
C ILE A 273 -4.44 -17.35 -41.76
N ALA A 274 -3.28 -16.84 -42.19
CA ALA A 274 -2.31 -16.19 -41.30
C ALA A 274 -2.90 -14.94 -40.60
N ALA A 275 -3.76 -14.19 -41.29
CA ALA A 275 -4.47 -13.07 -40.68
C ALA A 275 -5.49 -13.53 -39.61
N PHE A 276 -6.23 -14.61 -39.86
CA PHE A 276 -7.14 -15.20 -38.88
C PHE A 276 -6.39 -15.78 -37.67
N GLU A 277 -5.25 -16.43 -37.88
CA GLU A 277 -4.38 -16.92 -36.80
C GLU A 277 -3.85 -15.78 -35.94
N ARG A 278 -3.33 -14.72 -36.57
CA ARG A 278 -2.83 -13.54 -35.84
C ARG A 278 -3.94 -12.88 -35.05
N ARG A 279 -5.14 -12.76 -35.62
CA ARG A 279 -6.33 -12.27 -34.92
C ARG A 279 -6.67 -13.19 -33.75
N LEU A 280 -6.66 -14.51 -33.92
CA LEU A 280 -6.90 -15.45 -32.85
C LEU A 280 -5.87 -15.29 -31.72
N LEU A 281 -4.58 -15.15 -32.03
CA LEU A 281 -3.53 -14.94 -31.02
C LEU A 281 -3.77 -13.65 -30.21
N THR A 282 -4.10 -12.55 -30.89
CA THR A 282 -4.30 -11.22 -30.25
C THR A 282 -5.68 -11.02 -29.61
N CYS A 283 -6.68 -11.84 -29.95
CA CYS A 283 -8.05 -11.68 -29.45
C CYS A 283 -8.15 -12.03 -27.97
N THR A 284 -8.80 -11.13 -27.21
CA THR A 284 -9.04 -11.27 -25.77
C THR A 284 -10.50 -11.60 -25.44
N GLU A 285 -11.44 -11.35 -26.36
CA GLU A 285 -12.87 -11.54 -26.12
C GLU A 285 -13.35 -12.96 -26.43
N ALA A 286 -14.08 -13.57 -25.51
CA ALA A 286 -14.50 -14.97 -25.57
C ALA A 286 -15.38 -15.31 -26.79
N VAL A 287 -16.36 -14.47 -27.11
CA VAL A 287 -17.27 -14.67 -28.25
C VAL A 287 -16.51 -14.61 -29.57
N ASN A 288 -15.63 -13.63 -29.70
CA ASN A 288 -14.80 -13.45 -30.90
C ASN A 288 -13.79 -14.59 -31.07
N ILE A 289 -13.21 -15.11 -29.97
CA ILE A 289 -12.36 -16.30 -30.01
C ILE A 289 -13.15 -17.50 -30.56
N LYS A 290 -14.35 -17.77 -30.03
CA LYS A 290 -15.19 -18.88 -30.50
C LYS A 290 -15.53 -18.77 -31.99
N GLN A 291 -15.87 -17.57 -32.47
CA GLN A 291 -16.13 -17.32 -33.89
C GLN A 291 -14.88 -17.52 -34.77
N LEU A 292 -13.73 -17.02 -34.33
CA LEU A 292 -12.47 -17.16 -35.07
C LEU A 292 -12.01 -18.61 -35.15
N VAL A 293 -12.15 -19.39 -34.07
CA VAL A 293 -11.83 -20.83 -34.05
C VAL A 293 -12.73 -21.59 -35.02
N ASN A 294 -14.04 -21.32 -35.04
CA ASN A 294 -14.96 -21.95 -35.99
C ASN A 294 -14.63 -21.60 -37.45
N GLN A 295 -14.28 -20.34 -37.72
CA GLN A 295 -13.88 -19.88 -39.06
C GLN A 295 -12.55 -20.50 -39.51
N LEU A 296 -11.58 -20.64 -38.59
CA LEU A 296 -10.31 -21.30 -38.86
C LEU A 296 -10.50 -22.80 -39.09
N ARG A 297 -11.33 -23.48 -38.29
CA ARG A 297 -11.65 -24.90 -38.46
C ARG A 297 -12.28 -25.19 -39.83
N ALA A 298 -13.16 -24.31 -40.31
CA ALA A 298 -13.76 -24.45 -41.64
C ALA A 298 -12.75 -24.29 -42.79
N LYS A 299 -11.58 -23.67 -42.53
CA LYS A 299 -10.53 -23.42 -43.53
C LYS A 299 -9.32 -24.34 -43.38
N TYR A 300 -9.11 -24.92 -42.20
CA TYR A 300 -8.02 -25.84 -41.90
C TYR A 300 -8.43 -27.28 -42.14
N ASN A 301 -7.74 -27.94 -43.08
CA ASN A 301 -7.83 -29.39 -43.25
C ASN A 301 -6.60 -30.02 -42.59
N HIS A 302 -6.80 -30.70 -41.46
CA HIS A 302 -5.87 -31.68 -40.83
C HIS A 302 -4.83 -31.21 -39.78
N GLN A 303 -4.74 -29.92 -39.41
CA GLN A 303 -3.92 -29.50 -38.26
C GLN A 303 -4.80 -29.04 -37.09
N HIS A 304 -4.51 -29.56 -35.90
CA HIS A 304 -5.19 -29.13 -34.69
C HIS A 304 -4.78 -27.69 -34.32
N LEU A 305 -5.77 -26.83 -34.13
CA LEU A 305 -5.55 -25.39 -33.91
C LEU A 305 -4.80 -25.10 -32.59
N TRP A 306 -4.77 -26.02 -31.64
CA TRP A 306 -3.97 -25.86 -30.42
C TRP A 306 -2.46 -25.90 -30.67
N THR A 307 -2.00 -26.40 -31.83
CA THR A 307 -0.57 -26.45 -32.20
C THR A 307 -0.03 -25.10 -32.70
N LEU A 308 -0.92 -24.12 -32.94
CA LEU A 308 -0.57 -22.77 -33.41
C LEU A 308 0.37 -22.02 -32.45
N ASN A 309 0.32 -22.34 -31.15
CA ASN A 309 1.17 -21.71 -30.15
C ASN A 309 1.70 -22.74 -29.16
N LYS A 310 3.03 -22.92 -29.12
CA LYS A 310 3.71 -23.81 -28.18
C LYS A 310 3.46 -23.45 -26.71
N LYS A 311 3.09 -22.20 -26.41
CA LYS A 311 2.72 -21.76 -25.05
C LYS A 311 1.33 -22.21 -24.61
N TRP A 312 0.53 -22.76 -25.51
CA TRP A 312 -0.80 -23.32 -25.18
C TRP A 312 -0.75 -24.76 -24.68
N GLU A 313 0.44 -25.36 -24.55
CA GLU A 313 0.60 -26.66 -23.94
C GLU A 313 0.18 -26.63 -22.46
N SER A 314 -0.84 -27.43 -22.14
CA SER A 314 -1.39 -27.51 -20.78
C SER A 314 -0.47 -28.35 -19.88
N PRO A 315 -0.35 -28.02 -18.57
CA PRO A 315 0.40 -28.85 -17.62
C PRO A 315 -0.06 -30.31 -17.63
N ARG A 316 0.86 -31.25 -17.36
CA ARG A 316 0.58 -32.70 -17.40
C ARG A 316 -0.70 -33.11 -16.65
N PRO A 317 -1.01 -32.62 -15.42
CA PRO A 317 -2.25 -32.96 -14.72
C PRO A 317 -3.52 -32.54 -15.48
N VAL A 318 -3.49 -31.37 -16.11
CA VAL A 318 -4.61 -30.81 -16.87
C VAL A 318 -4.81 -31.58 -18.17
N SER A 319 -3.72 -31.99 -18.82
CA SER A 319 -3.77 -32.80 -20.05
C SER A 319 -4.49 -34.13 -19.85
N ILE A 320 -4.43 -34.71 -18.64
CA ILE A 320 -5.13 -35.96 -18.29
C ILE A 320 -6.64 -35.74 -18.20
N PHE A 321 -7.10 -34.59 -17.71
CA PHE A 321 -8.54 -34.27 -17.69
C PHE A 321 -9.08 -34.05 -19.10
N LEU A 322 -8.32 -33.37 -19.95
CA LEU A 322 -8.72 -33.06 -21.32
C LEU A 322 -8.85 -34.32 -22.19
N LYS A 323 -7.99 -35.32 -21.98
CA LYS A 323 -8.09 -36.63 -22.65
C LYS A 323 -9.33 -37.44 -22.27
N ASN A 324 -9.91 -37.18 -21.10
CA ASN A 324 -11.09 -37.89 -20.58
C ASN A 324 -12.41 -37.15 -20.86
N VAL A 325 -12.37 -36.07 -21.65
CA VAL A 325 -13.57 -35.33 -22.04
C VAL A 325 -14.34 -36.16 -23.07
N PRO A 326 -15.66 -36.37 -22.92
CA PRO A 326 -16.43 -37.13 -23.89
C PRO A 326 -16.41 -36.49 -25.30
N PRO A 327 -16.51 -37.29 -26.39
CA PRO A 327 -16.32 -36.80 -27.76
C PRO A 327 -17.45 -35.89 -28.27
N ASN A 328 -18.56 -35.78 -27.53
CA ASN A 328 -19.66 -34.85 -27.83
C ASN A 328 -19.35 -33.40 -27.42
N ILE A 329 -18.21 -33.14 -26.77
CA ILE A 329 -17.75 -31.82 -26.37
C ILE A 329 -16.60 -31.39 -27.27
N ASP A 330 -16.56 -30.10 -27.61
CA ASP A 330 -15.52 -29.51 -28.44
C ASP A 330 -14.17 -29.43 -27.69
N GLN A 331 -13.46 -30.56 -27.67
CA GLN A 331 -12.16 -30.68 -27.01
C GLN A 331 -11.14 -29.66 -27.55
N GLU A 332 -11.16 -29.39 -28.85
CA GLU A 332 -10.25 -28.44 -29.49
C GLU A 332 -10.50 -27.01 -29.00
N MET A 333 -11.76 -26.61 -28.86
CA MET A 333 -12.12 -25.31 -28.27
C MET A 333 -11.61 -25.20 -26.83
N ILE A 334 -11.78 -26.23 -26.01
CA ILE A 334 -11.29 -26.23 -24.62
C ILE A 334 -9.76 -26.12 -24.57
N HIS A 335 -9.05 -26.83 -25.45
CA HIS A 335 -7.60 -26.76 -25.58
C HIS A 335 -7.06 -25.37 -25.96
N ILE A 336 -7.88 -24.51 -26.59
CA ILE A 336 -7.51 -23.12 -26.94
C ILE A 336 -7.95 -22.14 -25.85
N LEU A 337 -9.18 -22.28 -25.35
CA LEU A 337 -9.75 -21.36 -24.36
C LEU A 337 -9.02 -21.44 -23.02
N LEU A 338 -8.62 -22.64 -22.59
CA LEU A 338 -8.01 -22.84 -21.28
C LEU A 338 -6.63 -22.15 -21.15
N PRO A 339 -5.68 -22.30 -22.11
CA PRO A 339 -4.42 -21.58 -22.07
C PRO A 339 -4.60 -20.08 -22.30
N LYS A 340 -5.55 -19.65 -23.14
CA LYS A 340 -5.87 -18.22 -23.29
C LYS A 340 -6.38 -17.59 -21.99
N ALA A 341 -7.23 -18.30 -21.25
CA ALA A 341 -7.69 -17.84 -19.94
C ALA A 341 -6.53 -17.73 -18.94
N ALA A 342 -5.60 -18.68 -18.96
CA ALA A 342 -4.38 -18.64 -18.15
C ALA A 342 -3.43 -17.49 -18.55
N GLU A 343 -3.31 -17.19 -19.84
CA GLU A 343 -2.54 -16.06 -20.37
C GLU A 343 -3.14 -14.71 -19.94
N LEU A 344 -4.46 -14.54 -20.11
CA LEU A 344 -5.16 -13.33 -19.67
C LEU A 344 -5.04 -13.13 -18.15
N ARG A 345 -5.12 -14.21 -17.38
CA ARG A 345 -4.84 -14.17 -15.93
C ARG A 345 -3.43 -13.66 -15.64
N ALA A 346 -2.42 -14.15 -16.35
CA ALA A 346 -1.03 -13.73 -16.15
C ALA A 346 -0.82 -12.23 -16.46
N ILE A 347 -1.61 -11.69 -17.40
CA ILE A 347 -1.62 -10.26 -17.77
C ILE A 347 -2.58 -9.44 -16.86
N LYS A 348 -3.17 -10.06 -15.82
CA LYS A 348 -4.10 -9.44 -14.85
C LYS A 348 -5.42 -8.94 -15.46
N LYS A 349 -5.83 -9.52 -16.59
CA LYS A 349 -7.14 -9.29 -17.22
C LYS A 349 -8.16 -10.29 -16.69
N TYR A 350 -8.54 -10.11 -15.42
CA TYR A 350 -9.37 -11.08 -14.67
C TYR A 350 -10.79 -11.22 -15.24
N GLY A 351 -11.40 -10.13 -15.69
CA GLY A 351 -12.75 -10.13 -16.26
C GLY A 351 -12.85 -10.99 -17.52
N GLU A 352 -11.95 -10.77 -18.48
CA GLU A 352 -11.93 -11.54 -19.73
C GLU A 352 -11.54 -13.00 -19.48
N ALA A 353 -10.59 -13.27 -18.59
CA ALA A 353 -10.23 -14.63 -18.20
C ALA A 353 -11.42 -15.39 -17.58
N ARG A 354 -12.21 -14.72 -16.73
CA ARG A 354 -13.41 -15.30 -16.10
C ARG A 354 -14.44 -15.74 -17.12
N LEU A 355 -14.71 -14.90 -18.14
CA LEU A 355 -15.66 -15.23 -19.20
C LEU A 355 -15.21 -16.47 -19.99
N LEU A 356 -13.91 -16.64 -20.25
CA LEU A 356 -13.38 -17.83 -20.91
C LEU A 356 -13.56 -19.10 -20.05
N TYR A 357 -13.21 -19.06 -18.76
CA TYR A 357 -13.42 -20.21 -17.88
C TYR A 357 -14.90 -20.55 -17.70
N GLN A 358 -15.78 -19.55 -17.61
CA GLN A 358 -17.22 -19.75 -17.52
C GLN A 358 -17.78 -20.42 -18.78
N MET A 359 -17.32 -20.01 -19.97
CA MET A 359 -17.71 -20.63 -21.24
C MET A 359 -17.35 -22.12 -21.26
N ILE A 360 -16.12 -22.48 -20.87
CA ILE A 360 -15.70 -23.88 -20.75
C ILE A 360 -16.56 -24.60 -19.70
N HIS A 361 -16.78 -23.98 -18.55
CA HIS A 361 -17.53 -24.58 -17.45
C HIS A 361 -18.98 -24.90 -17.85
N THR A 362 -19.66 -24.03 -18.61
CA THR A 362 -21.02 -24.29 -19.09
C THR A 362 -21.13 -25.51 -20.00
N GLU A 363 -20.12 -25.76 -20.83
CA GLU A 363 -20.11 -26.91 -21.75
C GLU A 363 -19.75 -28.22 -21.03
N VAL A 364 -18.92 -28.14 -19.98
CA VAL A 364 -18.34 -29.31 -19.31
C VAL A 364 -19.10 -29.75 -18.05
N ARG A 365 -19.88 -28.85 -17.43
CA ARG A 365 -20.50 -29.04 -16.10
C ARG A 365 -21.15 -30.41 -15.89
N ASN A 366 -21.92 -30.89 -16.87
CA ASN A 366 -22.69 -32.12 -16.75
C ASN A 366 -21.94 -33.36 -17.28
N ALA A 367 -20.87 -33.16 -18.05
CA ALA A 367 -20.24 -34.23 -18.82
C ALA A 367 -18.87 -34.66 -18.26
N SER A 368 -18.14 -33.76 -17.59
CA SER A 368 -16.91 -34.12 -16.87
C SER A 368 -16.87 -33.43 -15.50
N PRO A 369 -17.32 -34.11 -14.43
CA PRO A 369 -17.33 -33.55 -13.08
C PRO A 369 -15.91 -33.29 -12.54
N ARG A 370 -14.89 -33.99 -13.06
CA ARG A 370 -13.47 -33.74 -12.72
C ARG A 370 -12.99 -32.41 -13.30
N LEU A 371 -13.26 -32.16 -14.59
CA LEU A 371 -12.87 -30.91 -15.24
C LEU A 371 -13.70 -29.72 -14.73
N SER A 372 -14.99 -29.91 -14.45
CA SER A 372 -15.83 -28.87 -13.81
C SER A 372 -15.28 -28.45 -12.45
N ARG A 373 -14.82 -29.40 -11.61
CA ARG A 373 -14.16 -29.08 -10.33
C ARG A 373 -12.86 -28.30 -10.51
N PHE A 374 -11.99 -28.73 -11.42
CA PHE A 374 -10.77 -28.00 -11.74
C PHE A 374 -11.06 -26.56 -12.20
N LEU A 375 -12.08 -26.36 -13.03
CA LEU A 375 -12.50 -25.03 -13.48
C LEU A 375 -13.03 -24.17 -12.32
N ASN A 376 -13.74 -24.75 -11.36
CA ASN A 376 -14.17 -24.04 -10.15
C ASN A 376 -12.97 -23.57 -9.31
N TRP A 377 -11.90 -24.36 -9.24
CA TRP A 377 -10.65 -23.96 -8.59
C TRP A 377 -9.94 -22.83 -9.33
N GLU A 378 -9.89 -22.89 -10.67
CA GLU A 378 -9.29 -21.82 -11.48
C GLU A 378 -10.11 -20.52 -11.43
N LEU A 379 -11.45 -20.61 -11.38
CA LEU A 379 -12.33 -19.47 -11.15
C LEU A 379 -12.10 -18.87 -9.77
N LEU A 380 -12.04 -19.68 -8.71
CA LEU A 380 -11.70 -19.19 -7.37
C LEU A 380 -10.32 -18.54 -7.36
N ARG A 381 -9.33 -19.13 -8.04
CA ARG A 381 -7.98 -18.56 -8.17
C ARG A 381 -7.99 -17.18 -8.81
N LEU A 382 -8.80 -16.97 -9.85
CA LEU A 382 -8.97 -15.64 -10.45
C LEU A 382 -9.51 -14.65 -9.43
N ASP A 383 -10.56 -15.02 -8.69
CA ASP A 383 -11.19 -14.14 -7.72
C ASP A 383 -10.22 -13.78 -6.58
N LEU A 384 -9.42 -14.74 -6.09
CA LEU A 384 -8.40 -14.51 -5.07
C LEU A 384 -7.26 -13.61 -5.58
N LEU A 385 -6.78 -13.82 -6.80
CA LEU A 385 -5.75 -12.98 -7.41
C LEU A 385 -6.26 -11.56 -7.67
N GLU A 386 -7.50 -11.42 -8.12
CA GLU A 386 -8.15 -10.12 -8.29
C GLU A 386 -8.25 -9.40 -6.95
N VAL A 387 -8.65 -10.08 -5.86
CA VAL A 387 -8.65 -9.50 -4.50
C VAL A 387 -7.25 -9.05 -4.06
N LEU A 388 -6.23 -9.87 -4.31
CA LEU A 388 -4.85 -9.55 -3.93
C LEU A 388 -4.22 -8.45 -4.80
N ASP A 389 -4.66 -8.25 -6.03
CA ASP A 389 -4.21 -7.12 -6.86
C ASP A 389 -5.05 -5.86 -6.63
N THR A 390 -6.30 -6.02 -6.21
CA THR A 390 -7.22 -4.92 -5.94
C THR A 390 -6.82 -4.22 -4.64
N PRO A 391 -6.81 -2.87 -4.58
CA PRO A 391 -6.53 -2.15 -3.35
C PRO A 391 -7.63 -2.40 -2.31
N VAL A 392 -7.22 -2.59 -1.05
CA VAL A 392 -8.02 -3.16 0.07
C VAL A 392 -9.46 -2.63 0.18
N HIS A 393 -9.67 -1.35 -0.06
CA HIS A 393 -10.96 -0.66 0.02
C HIS A 393 -12.05 -1.07 -1.00
N ILE A 394 -11.71 -1.62 -2.17
CA ILE A 394 -12.72 -2.08 -3.16
C ILE A 394 -13.24 -3.47 -2.77
N CYS A 395 -12.47 -4.25 -2.01
CA CYS A 395 -12.85 -5.60 -1.55
C CYS A 395 -13.72 -5.59 -0.28
N GLN A 396 -14.25 -4.43 0.13
CA GLN A 396 -14.98 -4.25 1.39
C GLN A 396 -16.50 -4.33 1.26
N SER A 397 -17.05 -4.60 0.07
CA SER A 397 -18.47 -4.98 -0.01
C SER A 397 -18.68 -6.25 0.80
N SER A 398 -19.36 -6.12 1.94
CA SER A 398 -19.57 -7.21 2.92
C SER A 398 -20.11 -8.48 2.26
N SER A 399 -20.97 -8.33 1.25
CA SER A 399 -21.50 -9.44 0.44
C SER A 399 -20.43 -10.18 -0.37
N TYR A 400 -19.60 -9.45 -1.14
CA TYR A 400 -18.55 -10.05 -1.98
C TYR A 400 -17.48 -10.74 -1.15
N ARG A 401 -17.06 -10.10 -0.05
CA ARG A 401 -16.15 -10.71 0.93
C ARG A 401 -16.74 -12.00 1.49
N THR A 402 -18.01 -11.97 1.90
CA THR A 402 -18.68 -13.16 2.44
C THR A 402 -18.76 -14.29 1.42
N GLU A 403 -19.06 -13.98 0.16
CA GLU A 403 -19.11 -14.95 -0.94
C GLU A 403 -17.74 -15.61 -1.17
N ILE A 404 -16.66 -14.83 -1.26
CA ILE A 404 -15.31 -15.35 -1.43
C ILE A 404 -14.92 -16.24 -0.26
N VAL A 405 -15.17 -15.79 0.98
CA VAL A 405 -14.86 -16.56 2.19
C VAL A 405 -15.63 -17.88 2.20
N GLN A 406 -16.92 -17.88 1.85
CA GLN A 406 -17.72 -19.11 1.75
C GLN A 406 -17.16 -20.07 0.70
N ARG A 407 -16.72 -19.56 -0.46
CA ARG A 407 -16.10 -20.38 -1.51
C ARG A 407 -14.77 -20.98 -1.08
N ILE A 408 -13.95 -20.24 -0.34
CA ILE A 408 -12.71 -20.76 0.26
C ILE A 408 -13.04 -21.88 1.27
N LEU A 409 -13.97 -21.64 2.19
CA LEU A 409 -14.34 -22.65 3.20
C LEU A 409 -14.93 -23.92 2.55
N SER A 410 -15.76 -23.78 1.53
CA SER A 410 -16.28 -24.91 0.75
C SER A 410 -15.15 -25.75 0.14
N LEU A 411 -14.12 -25.10 -0.43
CA LEU A 411 -12.93 -25.77 -0.93
C LEU A 411 -12.19 -26.52 0.18
N LEU A 412 -11.94 -25.88 1.33
CA LEU A 412 -11.24 -26.50 2.47
C LEU A 412 -11.97 -27.72 3.02
N VAL A 413 -13.31 -27.69 3.08
CA VAL A 413 -14.14 -28.84 3.50
C VAL A 413 -14.05 -29.97 2.47
N SER A 414 -14.07 -29.64 1.18
CA SER A 414 -14.00 -30.64 0.09
C SER A 414 -12.62 -31.30 -0.02
N TYR A 415 -11.54 -30.62 0.37
CA TYR A 415 -10.15 -31.07 0.23
C TYR A 415 -9.89 -32.48 0.77
N LYS A 416 -10.48 -32.84 1.92
CA LYS A 416 -10.29 -34.16 2.55
C LYS A 416 -11.06 -35.30 1.87
N LYS A 417 -12.17 -34.98 1.21
CA LYS A 417 -13.04 -35.98 0.57
C LYS A 417 -12.45 -36.46 -0.76
N GLU A 418 -11.48 -35.73 -1.31
CA GLU A 418 -11.02 -35.92 -2.68
C GLU A 418 -9.57 -36.41 -2.72
N ARG A 419 -9.38 -37.74 -2.82
CA ARG A 419 -8.04 -38.36 -2.88
C ARG A 419 -7.44 -38.45 -4.30
N GLU A 420 -8.24 -38.22 -5.34
CA GLU A 420 -7.80 -38.49 -6.72
C GLU A 420 -7.02 -37.34 -7.36
N VAL A 421 -7.31 -36.09 -6.98
CA VAL A 421 -6.62 -34.88 -7.47
C VAL A 421 -6.67 -33.81 -6.38
N PRO A 422 -5.57 -33.54 -5.66
CA PRO A 422 -5.55 -32.44 -4.71
C PRO A 422 -5.53 -31.08 -5.45
N PRO A 423 -6.12 -30.02 -4.87
CA PRO A 423 -5.94 -28.65 -5.33
C PRO A 423 -4.46 -28.24 -5.45
N ASP A 424 -4.16 -27.31 -6.36
CA ASP A 424 -2.81 -26.74 -6.52
C ASP A 424 -2.35 -26.12 -5.19
N PRO A 425 -1.15 -26.46 -4.66
CA PRO A 425 -0.59 -25.82 -3.46
C PRO A 425 -0.57 -24.29 -3.53
N ASN A 426 -0.43 -23.71 -4.73
CA ASN A 426 -0.51 -22.26 -4.91
C ASN A 426 -1.92 -21.70 -4.63
N LEU A 427 -2.97 -22.49 -4.82
CA LEU A 427 -4.33 -22.07 -4.49
C LEU A 427 -4.53 -22.03 -2.97
N MET A 428 -3.97 -23.00 -2.24
CA MET A 428 -4.00 -23.02 -0.77
C MET A 428 -3.26 -21.82 -0.19
N GLU A 429 -2.09 -21.49 -0.73
CA GLU A 429 -1.36 -20.27 -0.40
C GLU A 429 -2.22 -19.01 -0.56
N LEU A 430 -2.92 -18.86 -1.70
CA LEU A 430 -3.79 -17.72 -1.98
C LEU A 430 -4.98 -17.66 -1.00
N CYS A 431 -5.62 -18.80 -0.71
CA CYS A 431 -6.70 -18.88 0.27
C CYS A 431 -6.24 -18.41 1.65
N SER A 432 -5.09 -18.91 2.12
CA SER A 432 -4.50 -18.52 3.41
C SER A 432 -4.20 -17.02 3.48
N ALA A 433 -3.59 -16.45 2.44
CA ALA A 433 -3.26 -15.03 2.39
C ALA A 433 -4.50 -14.13 2.40
N VAL A 434 -5.53 -14.48 1.62
CA VAL A 434 -6.78 -13.70 1.55
C VAL A 434 -7.54 -13.74 2.87
N LEU A 435 -7.65 -14.90 3.52
CA LEU A 435 -8.34 -15.00 4.83
C LEU A 435 -7.64 -14.17 5.92
N LEU A 436 -6.30 -14.16 5.95
CA LEU A 436 -5.53 -13.30 6.85
C LEU A 436 -5.75 -11.82 6.55
N ASN A 437 -5.70 -11.42 5.27
CA ASN A 437 -5.92 -10.04 4.85
C ASN A 437 -7.34 -9.53 5.16
N PHE A 438 -8.34 -10.42 5.12
CA PHE A 438 -9.70 -10.10 5.51
C PHE A 438 -9.93 -10.13 7.02
N ARG A 439 -8.98 -10.59 7.84
CA ARG A 439 -9.17 -10.77 9.30
C ARG A 439 -10.25 -11.78 9.67
N GLU A 440 -10.42 -12.81 8.84
CA GLU A 440 -11.34 -13.92 9.13
C GLU A 440 -10.69 -14.93 10.08
N TRP A 441 -10.16 -14.44 11.22
CA TRP A 441 -9.31 -15.24 12.11
C TRP A 441 -10.07 -16.38 12.77
N ASP A 442 -11.31 -16.15 13.24
CA ASP A 442 -12.11 -17.19 13.90
C ASP A 442 -12.36 -18.38 12.98
N LYS A 443 -12.82 -18.11 11.75
CA LYS A 443 -13.06 -19.15 10.72
C LYS A 443 -11.77 -19.89 10.38
N LEU A 444 -10.65 -19.19 10.35
CA LEU A 444 -9.36 -19.78 10.00
C LEU A 444 -8.80 -20.66 11.14
N ILE A 445 -9.06 -20.31 12.40
CA ILE A 445 -8.72 -21.14 13.58
C ILE A 445 -9.56 -22.42 13.63
N GLU A 446 -10.81 -22.41 13.17
CA GLU A 446 -11.68 -23.60 13.12
C GLU A 446 -11.24 -24.65 12.08
N VAL A 447 -10.44 -24.25 11.09
CA VAL A 447 -9.95 -25.17 10.04
C VAL A 447 -8.94 -26.17 10.61
N ASP A 448 -9.01 -27.42 10.13
CA ASP A 448 -8.05 -28.46 10.53
C ASP A 448 -6.64 -28.12 10.01
N PRO A 449 -5.63 -28.02 10.91
CA PRO A 449 -4.27 -27.65 10.53
C PRO A 449 -3.55 -28.70 9.66
N LYS A 450 -4.02 -29.95 9.61
CA LYS A 450 -3.36 -31.04 8.85
C LYS A 450 -3.62 -31.01 7.34
N ILE A 451 -4.32 -29.99 6.83
CA ILE A 451 -4.74 -29.91 5.42
C ILE A 451 -3.57 -29.51 4.52
N ASP A 452 -2.86 -28.44 4.88
CA ASP A 452 -1.81 -27.83 4.07
C ASP A 452 -0.89 -26.94 4.93
N ALA A 453 0.38 -26.82 4.55
CA ALA A 453 1.37 -26.05 5.29
C ALA A 453 1.06 -24.55 5.38
N TYR A 454 0.50 -23.94 4.32
CA TYR A 454 0.12 -22.52 4.34
C TYR A 454 -1.08 -22.27 5.26
N ILE A 455 -2.05 -23.19 5.27
CA ILE A 455 -3.20 -23.13 6.18
C ILE A 455 -2.75 -23.33 7.63
N GLN A 456 -1.84 -24.26 7.90
CA GLN A 456 -1.28 -24.44 9.23
C GLN A 456 -0.54 -23.18 9.72
N PHE A 457 0.26 -22.56 8.85
CA PHE A 457 0.97 -21.32 9.18
C PHE A 457 0.00 -20.16 9.43
N ALA A 458 -0.93 -19.92 8.51
CA ALA A 458 -1.95 -18.89 8.67
C ALA A 458 -2.80 -19.11 9.93
N LYS A 459 -3.10 -20.39 10.22
CA LYS A 459 -3.48 -20.98 11.51
C LYS A 459 -3.11 -20.14 12.72
N ILE A 460 -1.81 -20.20 12.91
CA ILE A 460 -1.13 -19.83 14.12
C ILE A 460 -0.88 -18.33 14.12
N VAL A 461 -0.62 -17.74 12.96
CA VAL A 461 -0.59 -16.28 12.80
C VAL A 461 -1.92 -15.64 13.20
N ALA A 462 -3.05 -16.19 12.75
CA ALA A 462 -4.38 -15.71 13.13
C ALA A 462 -4.65 -15.84 14.64
N ALA A 463 -4.21 -16.95 15.25
CA ALA A 463 -4.29 -17.12 16.70
C ALA A 463 -3.47 -16.06 17.46
N VAL A 464 -2.24 -15.77 17.02
CA VAL A 464 -1.42 -14.71 17.63
C VAL A 464 -2.06 -13.33 17.46
N CYS A 465 -2.62 -13.01 16.29
CA CYS A 465 -3.36 -11.77 16.08
C CYS A 465 -4.52 -11.61 17.10
N LYS A 466 -5.25 -12.69 17.36
CA LYS A 466 -6.36 -12.71 18.33
C LYS A 466 -5.88 -12.58 19.77
N ASP A 467 -4.79 -13.24 20.15
CA ASP A 467 -4.20 -13.15 21.49
C ASP A 467 -3.71 -11.72 21.80
N VAL A 468 -3.07 -11.06 20.82
CA VAL A 468 -2.61 -9.67 20.93
C VAL A 468 -3.77 -8.70 21.20
N LEU A 469 -4.90 -8.89 20.54
CA LEU A 469 -6.07 -8.03 20.71
C LEU A 469 -6.86 -8.33 22.00
N SER A 470 -6.91 -9.60 22.41
CA SER A 470 -7.68 -10.05 23.58
C SER A 470 -6.89 -10.01 24.90
N LYS A 471 -5.58 -9.71 24.87
CA LYS A 471 -4.67 -9.71 26.03
C LYS A 471 -4.68 -11.02 26.83
N SER A 472 -5.04 -12.14 26.20
CA SER A 472 -5.22 -13.45 26.82
C SER A 472 -4.28 -14.48 26.19
N GLY A 473 -3.40 -15.07 27.00
CA GLY A 473 -2.54 -16.21 26.61
C GLY A 473 -1.29 -15.84 25.79
N ARG A 474 -0.17 -16.56 26.03
CA ARG A 474 1.08 -16.48 25.25
C ARG A 474 1.40 -17.78 24.49
N ASN A 475 0.44 -18.70 24.41
CA ASN A 475 0.71 -20.04 23.91
C ASN A 475 0.87 -20.04 22.38
N ALA A 476 0.06 -19.25 21.65
CA ALA A 476 0.14 -19.19 20.19
C ALA A 476 1.42 -18.51 19.68
N SER A 477 1.98 -17.53 20.42
CA SER A 477 3.23 -16.86 20.00
C SER A 477 4.42 -17.81 20.08
N LYS A 478 4.44 -18.67 21.10
CA LYS A 478 5.43 -19.75 21.20
C LYS A 478 5.29 -20.77 20.05
N GLU A 479 4.07 -21.18 19.71
CA GLU A 479 3.84 -22.08 18.57
C GLU A 479 4.32 -21.47 17.24
N LEU A 480 4.08 -20.16 17.03
CA LEU A 480 4.56 -19.45 15.85
C LEU A 480 6.08 -19.42 15.79
N TRP A 481 6.73 -19.16 16.93
CA TRP A 481 8.18 -19.19 17.06
C TRP A 481 8.76 -20.57 16.70
N ASP A 482 8.19 -21.63 17.29
CA ASP A 482 8.63 -23.01 17.12
C ASP A 482 8.45 -23.51 15.67
N ILE A 483 7.50 -22.93 14.92
CA ILE A 483 7.30 -23.24 13.49
C ILE A 483 8.23 -22.45 12.58
N ILE A 484 8.50 -21.18 12.88
CA ILE A 484 9.35 -20.34 12.04
C ILE A 484 10.83 -20.73 12.20
N LEU A 485 11.25 -21.10 13.41
CA LEU A 485 12.64 -21.44 13.71
C LEU A 485 13.21 -22.56 12.78
N PRO A 486 12.53 -23.71 12.58
CA PRO A 486 12.97 -24.74 11.64
C PRO A 486 13.08 -24.29 10.18
N ILE A 487 12.32 -23.27 9.74
CA ILE A 487 12.36 -22.76 8.35
C ILE A 487 13.72 -22.11 8.05
N PHE A 488 14.33 -21.49 9.07
CA PHE A 488 15.63 -20.82 8.96
C PHE A 488 16.80 -21.71 9.39
N ASN A 489 16.54 -22.77 10.16
CA ASN A 489 17.53 -23.80 10.49
C ASN A 489 17.71 -24.76 9.30
N ASN A 490 18.79 -24.55 8.56
CA ASN A 490 19.14 -25.40 7.42
C ASN A 490 19.45 -26.83 7.91
N PRO A 491 18.89 -27.91 7.32
CA PRO A 491 19.29 -29.29 7.61
C PRO A 491 20.62 -29.64 6.93
N VAL A 492 21.59 -28.72 6.95
CA VAL A 492 22.94 -28.95 6.44
C VAL A 492 23.88 -28.77 7.61
N SER A 493 24.55 -29.86 8.00
CA SER A 493 25.52 -29.96 9.10
C SER A 493 24.97 -30.29 10.50
N ASN A 494 24.17 -31.35 10.62
CA ASN A 494 24.36 -32.23 11.77
C ASN A 494 25.48 -33.21 11.42
N GLN A 495 26.59 -33.08 12.15
CA GLN A 495 27.77 -33.92 12.12
C GLN A 495 27.38 -35.41 12.06
N HIS A 496 27.47 -36.01 10.87
CA HIS A 496 27.72 -37.44 10.81
C HIS A 496 29.15 -37.65 11.29
N LYS A 497 29.33 -37.87 12.59
CA LYS A 497 30.48 -38.67 13.06
C LYS A 497 30.35 -40.01 12.34
N ARG A 498 31.11 -40.19 11.25
CA ARG A 498 31.27 -41.46 10.57
C ARG A 498 31.71 -42.48 11.62
N SER A 499 30.88 -43.45 11.96
CA SER A 499 31.37 -44.67 12.60
C SER A 499 32.00 -45.56 11.53
N ALA A 500 33.14 -46.17 11.87
CA ALA A 500 34.05 -46.88 10.96
C ALA A 500 33.52 -48.20 10.36
N SER A 501 32.21 -48.37 10.17
CA SER A 501 31.63 -49.65 9.70
C SER A 501 30.67 -49.57 8.53
N GLY A 502 30.51 -48.41 7.87
CA GLY A 502 29.87 -48.33 6.55
C GLY A 502 28.40 -48.79 6.45
N MET A 503 27.69 -49.01 7.56
CA MET A 503 26.26 -49.34 7.55
C MET A 503 25.44 -48.14 8.02
N ALA A 504 24.51 -47.70 7.17
CA ALA A 504 23.52 -46.68 7.51
C ALA A 504 22.61 -47.23 8.62
N LYS A 505 22.56 -46.55 9.76
CA LYS A 505 21.51 -46.79 10.75
C LYS A 505 20.21 -46.20 10.22
N GLU A 506 19.29 -47.07 9.82
CA GLU A 506 17.87 -46.74 9.73
C GLU A 506 17.35 -46.46 11.15
N ASN A 507 17.32 -45.18 11.53
CA ASN A 507 16.44 -44.68 12.58
C ASN A 507 16.36 -43.15 12.43
N PRO A 508 15.36 -42.61 11.73
CA PRO A 508 15.12 -41.18 11.76
C PRO A 508 14.49 -40.88 13.11
N ARG A 509 15.30 -40.48 14.10
CA ARG A 509 14.78 -39.60 15.15
C ARG A 509 14.20 -38.39 14.43
N GLU A 510 12.93 -38.08 14.70
CA GLU A 510 12.16 -36.98 14.11
C GLU A 510 12.98 -35.69 14.06
N VAL A 511 13.67 -35.46 12.94
CA VAL A 511 14.16 -34.14 12.59
C VAL A 511 12.90 -33.34 12.34
N ILE A 512 12.63 -32.33 13.17
CA ILE A 512 11.50 -31.42 13.00
C ILE A 512 11.64 -30.81 11.59
N GLN A 513 10.95 -31.41 10.63
CA GLN A 513 10.99 -30.98 9.25
C GLN A 513 10.17 -29.70 9.17
N ALA A 514 10.80 -28.62 8.71
CA ALA A 514 10.12 -27.34 8.55
C ALA A 514 8.86 -27.50 7.71
N ILE A 515 7.76 -26.84 8.12
CA ILE A 515 6.48 -26.93 7.43
C ILE A 515 6.55 -26.38 5.98
N MET A 516 7.45 -25.44 5.72
CA MET A 516 7.68 -24.84 4.41
C MET A 516 9.13 -24.37 4.26
N THR A 517 9.54 -24.08 3.02
CA THR A 517 10.87 -23.54 2.72
C THR A 517 10.93 -22.03 2.92
N ARG A 518 12.15 -21.49 3.09
CA ARG A 518 12.39 -20.03 3.17
C ARG A 518 11.83 -19.26 1.96
N VAL A 519 11.94 -19.83 0.76
CA VAL A 519 11.44 -19.19 -0.47
C VAL A 519 9.92 -19.11 -0.48
N GLN A 520 9.24 -20.17 -0.05
CA GLN A 520 7.78 -20.21 0.08
C GLN A 520 7.28 -19.21 1.11
N LEU A 521 7.91 -19.14 2.29
CA LEU A 521 7.57 -18.15 3.32
C LEU A 521 7.71 -16.71 2.78
N GLN A 522 8.80 -16.41 2.07
CA GLN A 522 9.02 -15.09 1.48
C GLN A 522 7.96 -14.74 0.42
N GLN A 523 7.59 -15.70 -0.42
CA GLN A 523 6.54 -15.50 -1.44
C GLN A 523 5.16 -15.31 -0.80
N PHE A 524 4.88 -16.00 0.30
CA PHE A 524 3.65 -15.86 1.06
C PHE A 524 3.53 -14.49 1.71
N ILE A 525 4.58 -14.04 2.41
CA ILE A 525 4.59 -12.72 3.09
C ILE A 525 4.34 -11.58 2.10
N LYS A 526 4.85 -11.66 0.87
CA LYS A 526 4.62 -10.66 -0.18
C LYS A 526 3.14 -10.51 -0.57
N LYS A 527 2.28 -11.47 -0.26
CA LYS A 527 0.83 -11.45 -0.54
C LYS A 527 0.02 -10.88 0.63
N LEU A 528 0.64 -10.65 1.79
CA LEU A 528 -0.01 -10.11 2.97
C LEU A 528 -0.05 -8.57 2.90
N LYS A 529 -1.20 -8.00 3.26
CA LYS A 529 -1.48 -6.56 3.25
C LYS A 529 -1.97 -6.04 4.60
N ASP A 530 -2.47 -6.91 5.49
CA ASP A 530 -2.93 -6.49 6.82
C ASP A 530 -1.75 -6.07 7.71
N THR A 531 -1.89 -4.90 8.34
CA THR A 531 -0.82 -4.26 9.11
C THR A 531 -0.50 -5.00 10.40
N LEU A 532 -1.49 -5.59 11.07
CA LEU A 532 -1.28 -6.34 12.31
C LEU A 532 -0.57 -7.67 12.02
N VAL A 533 -1.04 -8.39 11.00
CA VAL A 533 -0.42 -9.64 10.55
C VAL A 533 1.04 -9.41 10.17
N LEU A 534 1.32 -8.39 9.35
CA LEU A 534 2.69 -8.03 8.97
C LEU A 534 3.51 -7.59 10.19
N GLY A 535 2.96 -6.77 11.09
CA GLY A 535 3.63 -6.31 12.30
C GLY A 535 4.08 -7.46 13.21
N ILE A 536 3.24 -8.48 13.40
CA ILE A 536 3.58 -9.68 14.18
C ILE A 536 4.70 -10.48 13.52
N ILE A 537 4.60 -10.73 12.21
CA ILE A 537 5.64 -11.49 11.48
C ILE A 537 6.97 -10.75 11.51
N ILE A 538 6.96 -9.43 11.28
CA ILE A 538 8.17 -8.59 11.31
C ILE A 538 8.76 -8.57 12.73
N SER A 539 7.93 -8.48 13.77
CA SER A 539 8.38 -8.58 15.16
C SER A 539 9.11 -9.90 15.43
N CYS A 540 8.56 -11.03 14.97
CA CYS A 540 9.17 -12.35 15.10
C CYS A 540 10.54 -12.41 14.41
N LEU A 541 10.60 -11.96 13.16
CA LEU A 541 11.83 -11.96 12.35
C LEU A 541 12.89 -11.00 12.91
N ALA A 542 12.49 -9.86 13.46
CA ALA A 542 13.40 -8.94 14.13
C ALA A 542 14.00 -9.56 15.40
N LYS A 543 13.22 -10.32 16.17
CA LYS A 543 13.75 -11.07 17.30
C LYS A 543 14.77 -12.12 16.86
N PHE A 544 14.50 -12.88 15.79
CA PHE A 544 15.49 -13.78 15.20
C PHE A 544 16.75 -13.03 14.77
N TYR A 545 16.61 -11.89 14.10
CA TYR A 545 17.74 -11.08 13.67
C TYR A 545 18.58 -10.59 14.85
N ASN A 546 17.95 -10.07 15.91
CA ASN A 546 18.66 -9.58 17.10
C ASN A 546 19.44 -10.73 17.78
N ILE A 547 18.84 -11.92 17.91
CA ILE A 547 19.51 -13.12 18.46
C ILE A 547 20.70 -13.53 17.60
N LEU A 548 20.56 -13.51 16.26
CA LEU A 548 21.63 -13.92 15.34
C LEU A 548 22.77 -12.89 15.25
N LYS A 549 22.47 -11.60 15.43
CA LYS A 549 23.48 -10.54 15.38
C LYS A 549 24.29 -10.40 16.66
N ASP A 550 23.70 -10.73 17.82
CA ASP A 550 24.34 -10.69 19.14
C ASP A 550 25.09 -9.37 19.42
N ASP A 551 24.50 -8.25 19.00
CA ASP A 551 25.05 -6.89 19.12
C ASP A 551 23.99 -5.98 19.74
N SER A 552 24.24 -5.52 20.97
CA SER A 552 23.33 -4.69 21.76
C SER A 552 23.18 -3.27 21.20
N VAL A 553 24.10 -2.81 20.33
CA VAL A 553 24.04 -1.47 19.73
C VAL A 553 23.13 -1.46 18.48
N GLY A 554 22.87 -2.62 17.88
CA GLY A 554 22.12 -2.78 16.64
C GLY A 554 20.73 -3.41 16.79
N GLU A 555 20.18 -3.50 18.01
CA GLU A 555 18.89 -4.15 18.26
C GLU A 555 17.74 -3.40 17.58
N ILE A 556 16.94 -4.14 16.80
CA ILE A 556 15.75 -3.60 16.15
C ILE A 556 14.59 -3.72 17.13
N PHE A 557 14.10 -2.59 17.66
CA PHE A 557 12.93 -2.49 18.55
C PHE A 557 11.62 -2.34 17.77
N LEU A 558 10.64 -3.19 18.07
CA LEU A 558 9.33 -3.21 17.42
C LEU A 558 8.20 -3.38 18.45
N GLU A 559 7.00 -2.96 18.06
CA GLU A 559 5.80 -2.86 18.90
C GLU A 559 5.41 -4.16 19.63
N HIS A 560 5.73 -5.32 19.05
CA HIS A 560 5.33 -6.62 19.57
C HIS A 560 6.50 -7.49 20.03
N GLN A 561 7.63 -6.91 20.42
CA GLN A 561 8.81 -7.69 20.83
C GLN A 561 8.57 -8.55 22.09
N GLY A 562 7.73 -8.10 23.01
CA GLY A 562 7.42 -8.81 24.26
C GLY A 562 6.62 -10.10 24.10
N LEU A 563 6.29 -10.50 22.86
CA LEU A 563 5.56 -11.74 22.55
C LEU A 563 6.47 -12.98 22.48
N TRP A 564 7.77 -12.80 22.26
CA TRP A 564 8.73 -13.85 21.89
C TRP A 564 9.65 -14.28 23.02
#